data_AF-A0AAV1SM65-F1
#
_entry.id   AF-A0AAV1SM65-F1
#
_cell.length_a   1.000
_cell.length_b   1.000
_cell.length_c   1.000
_cell.angle_alpha   90.00
_cell.angle_beta   90.00
_cell.angle_gamma   90.00
#
_symmetry.space_group_name_H-M   'P 1'
#
loop_
_entity.id
_entity.type
_entity.pdbx_description
1 polymer ?
#
loop_
_entity_poly.entity_id
_entity_poly.type
_entity_poly.pdbx_seq_one_letter_code
_entity_poly.pdbx_strand_id
1 'polypeptide(L)'
;ARVSCSIWWKPKWLAKKLTQQGVRGPSYKLLLGDMKQYVKLITEAGSKPNDLTHEIVPRVDPFTLNNNQSRRKLNKEITSMMRDLIERKEYEMRIGQSNVDDLLGMLLQSNEQNNITENASGAKRDGLSTEEVIEECKQFYLAGQETTSSLLTWAMKVLAMHSEWQEKAREEVLQVCGQKEPNFEALTHLKIKNSDQRNSLEEFQGRLKIN
;
A
#
# COMPACT_ATOMS: atom_id res chain seq x y z
N ALA A 1 -25.19 31.63 19.68
CA ALA A 1 -23.74 31.68 19.38
C ALA A 1 -23.08 30.30 19.14
N ARG A 2 -23.33 29.26 19.95
CA ARG A 2 -22.62 27.95 19.82
C ARG A 2 -23.01 27.12 18.59
N VAL A 3 -24.27 27.21 18.17
CA VAL A 3 -24.81 26.45 17.03
C VAL A 3 -24.32 27.01 15.69
N SER A 4 -24.31 28.33 15.52
CA SER A 4 -23.82 28.99 14.30
C SER A 4 -22.32 28.75 14.06
N CYS A 5 -21.53 28.72 15.12
CA CYS A 5 -20.10 28.41 15.08
C CYS A 5 -19.85 26.95 14.63
N SER A 6 -20.67 26.01 15.10
CA SER A 6 -20.56 24.59 14.74
C SER A 6 -21.04 24.30 13.32
N ILE A 7 -22.07 25.02 12.86
CA ILE A 7 -22.66 24.86 11.53
C ILE A 7 -21.84 25.55 10.43
N TRP A 8 -21.10 26.62 10.73
CA TRP A 8 -20.47 27.43 9.68
C TRP A 8 -18.95 27.63 9.84
N TRP A 9 -18.45 27.81 11.07
CA TRP A 9 -17.01 28.01 11.28
C TRP A 9 -16.22 26.71 11.27
N LYS A 10 -16.70 25.66 11.94
CA LYS A 10 -16.00 24.36 11.94
C LYS A 10 -15.81 23.78 10.52
N PRO A 11 -16.82 23.76 9.64
CA PRO A 11 -16.65 23.22 8.29
C PRO A 11 -15.72 24.07 7.43
N LYS A 12 -15.79 25.40 7.54
CA LYS A 12 -14.89 26.30 6.80
C LYS A 12 -13.44 26.20 7.27
N TRP A 13 -13.22 26.07 8.58
CA TRP A 13 -11.90 25.83 9.15
C TRP A 13 -11.33 24.48 8.67
N LEU A 14 -12.15 23.43 8.71
CA LEU A 14 -11.76 22.09 8.26
C LEU A 14 -11.45 22.07 6.76
N ALA A 15 -12.28 22.70 5.93
CA ALA A 15 -12.05 22.83 4.49
C ALA A 15 -10.72 23.55 4.19
N LYS A 16 -10.39 24.61 4.94
CA LYS A 16 -9.12 25.33 4.81
C LYS A 16 -7.93 24.44 5.18
N LYS A 17 -8.04 23.65 6.25
CA LYS A 17 -6.99 22.71 6.69
C LYS A 17 -6.77 21.58 5.67
N LEU A 18 -7.84 21.01 5.13
CA LEU A 18 -7.77 19.99 4.08
C LEU A 18 -7.16 20.53 2.79
N THR A 19 -7.51 21.76 2.42
CA THR A 19 -6.93 22.42 1.23
C THR A 19 -5.42 22.64 1.38
N GLN A 20 -4.93 22.96 2.59
CA GLN A 20 -3.48 23.06 2.87
C GLN A 20 -2.77 21.71 2.74
N GLN A 21 -3.48 20.59 2.93
CA GLN A 21 -2.97 19.23 2.75
C GLN A 21 -3.09 18.74 1.29
N GLY A 22 -3.51 19.60 0.36
CA GLY A 22 -3.72 19.25 -1.05
C GLY A 22 -5.03 18.51 -1.34
N VAL A 23 -5.89 18.34 -0.33
CA VAL A 23 -7.23 17.76 -0.47
C VAL A 23 -8.21 18.87 -0.79
N ARG A 24 -8.51 19.07 -2.07
CA ARG A 24 -9.40 20.14 -2.52
C ARG A 24 -10.82 19.60 -2.69
N GLY A 25 -11.69 19.91 -1.73
CA GLY A 25 -13.10 19.54 -1.77
C GLY A 25 -14.01 20.66 -2.32
N PRO A 26 -15.27 20.32 -2.66
CA PRO A 26 -16.31 21.30 -2.99
C PRO A 26 -16.63 22.24 -1.82
N SER A 27 -17.27 23.37 -2.12
CA SER A 27 -17.67 24.34 -1.10
C SER A 27 -18.73 23.76 -0.15
N TYR A 28 -18.64 24.11 1.13
CA TYR A 28 -19.57 23.63 2.16
C TYR A 28 -21.03 24.03 1.85
N LYS A 29 -21.94 23.05 1.82
CA LYS A 29 -23.40 23.21 1.64
C LYS A 29 -24.15 22.69 2.86
N LEU A 30 -25.16 23.43 3.32
CA LEU A 30 -25.92 23.09 4.54
C LEU A 30 -26.86 21.88 4.35
N LEU A 31 -27.02 21.08 5.42
CA LEU A 31 -28.01 20.00 5.63
C LEU A 31 -27.91 18.74 4.75
N LEU A 32 -27.77 18.87 3.42
CA LEU A 32 -27.68 17.72 2.50
C LEU A 32 -26.32 17.58 1.81
N GLY A 33 -25.44 18.58 1.98
CA GLY A 33 -24.07 18.55 1.47
C GLY A 33 -23.99 18.16 -0.01
N ASP A 34 -23.12 17.18 -0.30
CA ASP A 34 -22.96 16.58 -1.62
C ASP A 34 -23.56 15.16 -1.73
N MET A 35 -24.47 14.78 -0.81
CA MET A 35 -25.04 13.42 -0.76
C MET A 35 -25.70 13.01 -2.07
N LYS A 36 -26.41 13.92 -2.75
CA LYS A 36 -27.01 13.64 -4.06
C LYS A 36 -25.96 13.34 -5.13
N GLN A 37 -24.82 14.03 -5.09
CA GLN A 37 -23.71 13.79 -6.02
C GLN A 37 -22.98 12.48 -5.68
N TYR A 38 -22.79 12.21 -4.38
CA TYR A 38 -22.20 10.97 -3.89
C TYR A 38 -23.02 9.74 -4.30
N VAL A 39 -24.34 9.76 -4.08
CA VAL A 39 -25.25 8.68 -4.50
C VAL A 39 -25.21 8.49 -6.01
N LYS A 40 -25.17 9.58 -6.80
CA LYS A 40 -25.02 9.49 -8.26
C LYS A 40 -23.71 8.81 -8.66
N LEU A 41 -22.57 9.22 -8.07
CA LEU A 41 -21.25 8.65 -8.38
C LEU A 41 -21.16 7.17 -8.03
N ILE A 42 -21.72 6.74 -6.90
CA ILE A 42 -21.76 5.32 -6.51
C ILE A 42 -22.66 4.52 -7.44
N THR A 43 -23.82 5.07 -7.80
CA THR A 43 -24.75 4.39 -8.73
C THR A 43 -24.10 4.20 -10.10
N GLU A 44 -23.39 5.23 -10.59
CA GLU A 44 -22.64 5.17 -11.85
C GLU A 44 -21.46 4.19 -11.78
N ALA A 45 -20.68 4.22 -10.69
CA ALA A 45 -19.58 3.28 -10.50
C ALA A 45 -20.09 1.83 -10.37
N GLY A 46 -21.24 1.64 -9.72
CA GLY A 46 -21.93 0.36 -9.59
C GLY A 46 -22.47 -0.18 -10.93
N SER A 47 -22.77 0.68 -11.89
CA SER A 47 -23.32 0.30 -13.20
C SER A 47 -22.27 -0.18 -14.21
N LYS A 48 -20.98 0.08 -13.96
CA LYS A 48 -19.88 -0.35 -14.84
C LYS A 48 -19.54 -1.83 -14.60
N PRO A 49 -19.31 -2.63 -15.67
CA PRO A 49 -18.90 -4.03 -15.53
C PRO A 49 -17.62 -4.13 -14.70
N ASN A 50 -17.56 -5.17 -13.87
CA ASN A 50 -16.44 -5.39 -12.98
C ASN A 50 -15.29 -5.98 -13.78
N ASP A 51 -14.31 -5.14 -14.12
CA ASP A 51 -13.00 -5.65 -14.50
C ASP A 51 -12.34 -6.22 -13.24
N LEU A 52 -11.55 -7.28 -13.34
CA LEU A 52 -10.90 -7.93 -12.19
C LEU A 52 -9.74 -7.08 -11.64
N THR A 53 -9.75 -5.77 -11.88
CA THR A 53 -8.74 -4.86 -11.38
C THR A 53 -8.96 -4.64 -9.88
N HIS A 54 -7.88 -4.69 -9.11
CA HIS A 54 -7.90 -4.49 -7.65
C HIS A 54 -8.25 -3.05 -7.21
N GLU A 55 -8.67 -2.18 -8.15
CA GLU A 55 -9.05 -0.79 -7.89
C GLU A 55 -10.52 -0.69 -7.42
N ILE A 56 -10.78 -1.14 -6.18
CA ILE A 56 -12.11 -1.07 -5.55
C ILE A 56 -12.45 0.36 -5.10
N VAL A 57 -11.42 1.17 -4.80
CA VAL A 57 -11.54 2.53 -4.25
C VAL A 57 -12.42 3.47 -5.10
N PRO A 58 -12.28 3.54 -6.45
CA PRO A 58 -13.21 4.29 -7.31
C PRO A 58 -14.69 3.92 -7.14
N ARG A 59 -15.00 2.70 -6.67
CA ARG A 59 -16.36 2.17 -6.53
C ARG A 59 -16.91 2.39 -5.12
N VAL A 60 -16.09 2.20 -4.09
CA VAL A 60 -16.51 2.36 -2.68
C VAL A 60 -16.42 3.81 -2.19
N ASP A 61 -15.48 4.59 -2.72
CA ASP A 61 -15.30 6.00 -2.36
C ASP A 61 -14.82 6.86 -3.55
N PRO A 62 -15.69 7.06 -4.57
CA PRO A 62 -15.37 7.89 -5.74
C PRO A 62 -15.08 9.36 -5.38
N PHE A 63 -15.54 9.82 -4.21
CA PHE A 63 -15.46 11.22 -3.80
C PHE A 63 -14.04 11.60 -3.35
N THR A 64 -13.34 10.72 -2.64
CA THR A 64 -11.94 10.97 -2.24
C THR A 64 -10.95 10.79 -3.38
N LEU A 65 -11.27 9.94 -4.36
CA LEU A 65 -10.45 9.74 -5.55
C LEU A 65 -10.41 10.98 -6.46
N ASN A 66 -11.58 11.60 -6.72
CA ASN A 66 -11.66 12.72 -7.67
C ASN A 66 -11.07 14.03 -7.11
N ASN A 67 -11.11 14.21 -5.78
CA ASN A 67 -10.71 15.44 -5.10
C ASN A 67 -9.24 15.49 -4.66
N ASN A 68 -8.51 14.37 -4.77
CA ASN A 68 -7.09 14.30 -4.35
C ASN A 68 -6.13 14.45 -5.53
N GLN A 69 -5.94 15.70 -5.98
CA GLN A 69 -4.95 16.04 -7.02
C GLN A 69 -3.55 15.52 -6.67
N SER A 70 -3.15 15.56 -5.39
CA SER A 70 -1.89 15.02 -4.91
C SER A 70 -1.77 13.50 -5.13
N ARG A 71 -2.83 12.72 -4.86
CA ARG A 71 -2.85 11.27 -5.12
C ARG A 71 -2.74 10.98 -6.61
N ARG A 72 -3.44 11.74 -7.46
CA ARG A 72 -3.37 11.58 -8.92
C ARG A 72 -1.99 11.91 -9.47
N LYS A 73 -1.36 12.97 -8.96
CA LYS A 73 0.03 13.34 -9.33
C LYS A 73 1.01 12.24 -8.89
N LEU A 74 0.91 11.80 -7.65
CA LEU A 74 1.77 10.74 -7.11
C LEU A 74 1.61 9.43 -7.88
N ASN A 75 0.37 9.00 -8.18
CA ASN A 75 0.16 7.78 -8.95
C ASN A 75 0.76 7.89 -10.36
N LYS A 76 0.68 9.06 -11.00
CA LYS A 76 1.32 9.30 -12.31
C LYS A 76 2.84 9.19 -12.22
N GLU A 77 3.46 9.78 -11.20
CA GLU A 77 4.91 9.70 -10.97
C GLU A 77 5.35 8.26 -10.70
N ILE A 78 4.64 7.53 -9.83
CA ILE A 78 4.91 6.10 -9.55
C ILE A 78 4.79 5.28 -10.83
N THR A 79 3.74 5.50 -11.62
CA THR A 79 3.52 4.78 -12.88
C THR A 79 4.65 5.04 -13.88
N SER A 80 5.14 6.28 -13.97
CA SER A 80 6.28 6.62 -14.84
C SER A 80 7.54 5.90 -14.39
N MET A 81 7.87 5.96 -13.10
CA MET A 81 9.06 5.28 -12.57
C MET A 81 8.99 3.76 -12.76
N MET A 82 7.81 3.15 -12.62
CA MET A 82 7.60 1.73 -12.88
C MET A 82 7.78 1.36 -14.35
N ARG A 83 7.29 2.18 -15.29
CA ARG A 83 7.57 1.99 -16.72
C ARG A 83 9.07 2.04 -17.00
N ASP A 84 9.76 3.04 -16.47
CA ASP A 84 11.20 3.18 -16.63
C ASP A 84 11.97 1.99 -16.03
N LEU A 85 11.47 1.39 -14.94
CA LEU A 85 12.01 0.17 -14.34
C LEU A 85 11.80 -1.06 -15.20
N ILE A 86 10.60 -1.23 -15.76
CA ILE A 86 10.26 -2.33 -16.67
C ILE A 86 11.12 -2.26 -17.93
N GLU A 87 11.16 -1.11 -18.60
CA GLU A 87 11.93 -0.94 -19.84
C GLU A 87 13.41 -1.26 -19.64
N ARG A 88 13.97 -0.83 -18.51
CA ARG A 88 15.35 -1.15 -18.14
C ARG A 88 15.54 -2.64 -17.89
N LYS A 89 14.66 -3.27 -17.10
CA LYS A 89 14.74 -4.70 -16.79
C LYS A 89 14.61 -5.56 -18.05
N GLU A 90 13.67 -5.22 -18.94
CA GLU A 90 13.51 -5.88 -20.24
C GLU A 90 14.79 -5.76 -21.10
N TYR A 91 15.40 -4.58 -21.15
CA TYR A 91 16.66 -4.38 -21.86
C TYR A 91 17.78 -5.25 -21.29
N GLU A 92 17.95 -5.25 -19.97
CA GLU A 92 19.00 -6.05 -19.31
C GLU A 92 18.79 -7.56 -19.48
N MET A 93 17.53 -8.02 -19.51
CA MET A 93 17.17 -9.41 -19.82
C MET A 93 17.54 -9.78 -21.26
N ARG A 94 17.31 -8.89 -22.24
CA ARG A 94 17.64 -9.14 -23.66
C ARG A 94 19.15 -9.27 -23.91
N ILE A 95 19.96 -8.50 -23.21
CA ILE A 95 21.42 -8.54 -23.33
C ILE A 95 22.06 -9.62 -22.44
N GLY A 96 21.25 -10.40 -21.70
CA GLY A 96 21.71 -11.48 -20.82
C GLY A 96 22.49 -11.00 -19.58
N GLN A 97 22.32 -9.74 -19.16
CA GLN A 97 23.04 -9.15 -18.02
C GLN A 97 22.26 -9.20 -16.70
N SER A 98 20.95 -9.52 -16.75
CA SER A 98 20.09 -9.54 -15.57
C SER A 98 19.46 -10.91 -15.41
N ASN A 99 19.54 -11.43 -14.19
CA ASN A 99 18.98 -12.72 -13.83
C ASN A 99 17.47 -12.61 -13.61
N VAL A 100 16.74 -13.68 -13.88
CA VAL A 100 15.28 -13.75 -13.69
C VAL A 100 14.96 -14.28 -12.29
N ASP A 101 15.50 -13.63 -11.27
CA ASP A 101 15.35 -14.01 -9.86
C ASP A 101 14.42 -13.10 -9.06
N ASP A 102 14.13 -11.90 -9.58
CA ASP A 102 13.16 -10.98 -8.99
C ASP A 102 11.74 -11.13 -9.57
N LEU A 103 10.74 -10.65 -8.80
CA LEU A 103 9.33 -10.72 -9.16
C LEU A 103 9.04 -10.10 -10.53
N LEU A 104 9.72 -9.00 -10.87
CA LEU A 104 9.53 -8.31 -12.13
C LEU A 104 10.03 -9.15 -13.30
N GLY A 105 11.22 -9.72 -13.20
CA GLY A 105 11.77 -10.63 -14.19
C GLY A 105 10.88 -11.86 -14.40
N MET A 106 10.36 -12.44 -13.32
CA MET A 106 9.44 -13.59 -13.41
C MET A 106 8.13 -13.23 -14.13
N LEU A 107 7.54 -12.08 -13.83
CA LEU A 107 6.33 -11.59 -14.51
C LEU A 107 6.58 -11.33 -16.00
N LEU A 108 7.70 -10.68 -16.34
CA LEU A 108 8.08 -10.39 -17.72
C LEU A 108 8.37 -11.68 -18.52
N GLN A 109 9.11 -12.63 -17.94
CA GLN A 109 9.40 -13.92 -18.58
C GLN A 109 8.12 -14.74 -18.82
N SER A 110 7.20 -14.75 -17.84
CA SER A 110 5.91 -15.44 -18.00
C SER A 110 5.08 -14.86 -19.14
N ASN A 111 5.17 -13.55 -19.37
CA ASN A 111 4.50 -12.88 -20.48
C ASN A 111 5.09 -13.23 -21.83
N GLU A 112 6.42 -13.23 -21.94
CA GLU A 112 7.12 -13.56 -23.19
C GLU A 112 6.83 -15.01 -23.66
N GLN A 113 6.73 -15.95 -22.71
CA GLN A 113 6.46 -17.36 -22.99
C GLN A 113 5.03 -17.62 -23.52
N ASN A 114 4.07 -16.76 -23.19
CA ASN A 114 2.68 -16.83 -23.67
C ASN A 114 2.57 -16.41 -25.15
N ASN A 115 3.36 -15.42 -25.59
CA ASN A 115 3.41 -15.00 -27.00
C ASN A 115 3.97 -16.08 -27.94
N ILE A 116 4.84 -16.98 -27.44
CA ILE A 116 5.42 -18.08 -28.22
C ILE A 116 4.42 -19.24 -28.41
N THR A 117 3.53 -19.48 -27.44
CA THR A 117 2.56 -20.58 -27.47
C THR A 117 1.28 -20.28 -28.28
N GLU A 118 1.05 -19.02 -28.66
CA GLU A 118 -0.01 -18.63 -29.60
C GLU A 118 0.11 -19.33 -30.97
N ASN A 119 1.34 -19.69 -31.37
CA ASN A 119 1.60 -20.30 -32.68
C ASN A 119 1.28 -21.82 -32.75
N ALA A 120 0.95 -22.47 -31.63
CA ALA A 120 0.80 -23.93 -31.58
C ALA A 120 -0.59 -24.44 -31.11
N SER A 121 -1.35 -23.63 -30.36
CA SER A 121 -2.66 -24.02 -29.86
C SER A 121 -3.56 -22.80 -29.79
N GLY A 122 -4.56 -22.72 -30.68
CA GLY A 122 -5.46 -21.57 -30.88
C GLY A 122 -6.39 -21.19 -29.70
N ALA A 123 -5.95 -21.36 -28.46
CA ALA A 123 -6.59 -20.83 -27.26
C ALA A 123 -5.80 -19.59 -26.80
N LYS A 124 -6.40 -18.41 -27.01
CA LYS A 124 -5.85 -17.12 -26.57
C LYS A 124 -5.76 -17.12 -25.04
N ARG A 125 -4.56 -17.29 -24.49
CA ARG A 125 -4.27 -16.92 -23.10
C ARG A 125 -3.69 -15.52 -23.17
N ASP A 126 -4.53 -14.50 -22.97
CA ASP A 126 -4.03 -13.12 -22.88
C ASP A 126 -2.99 -13.07 -21.75
N GLY A 127 -1.75 -12.79 -22.11
CA GLY A 127 -0.73 -12.40 -21.14
C GLY A 127 -1.11 -11.08 -20.47
N LEU A 128 -0.49 -10.76 -19.35
CA LEU A 128 -0.71 -9.48 -18.66
C LEU A 128 -0.21 -8.34 -19.56
N SER A 129 -0.97 -7.27 -19.69
CA SER A 129 -0.45 -6.03 -20.27
C SER A 129 0.64 -5.42 -19.38
N THR A 130 1.50 -4.57 -19.95
CA THR A 130 2.49 -3.81 -19.16
C THR A 130 1.81 -2.99 -18.06
N GLU A 131 0.64 -2.44 -18.34
CA GLU A 131 -0.21 -1.74 -17.37
C GLU A 131 -0.60 -2.64 -16.19
N GLU A 132 -1.04 -3.87 -16.45
CA GLU A 132 -1.40 -4.82 -15.40
C GLU A 132 -0.18 -5.25 -14.57
N VAL A 133 0.97 -5.48 -15.21
CA VAL A 133 2.23 -5.77 -14.49
C VAL A 133 2.60 -4.61 -13.55
N ILE A 134 2.44 -3.37 -14.00
CA ILE A 134 2.68 -2.19 -13.16
C ILE A 134 1.73 -2.15 -11.95
N GLU A 135 0.44 -2.41 -12.16
CA GLU A 135 -0.53 -2.42 -11.07
C GLU A 135 -0.27 -3.54 -10.06
N GLU A 136 0.09 -4.73 -10.51
CA GLU A 136 0.49 -5.84 -9.63
C GLU A 136 1.73 -5.46 -8.80
N CYS A 137 2.77 -4.92 -9.43
CA CYS A 137 3.98 -4.50 -8.71
C CYS A 137 3.70 -3.38 -7.70
N LYS A 138 2.82 -2.41 -8.01
CA LYS A 138 2.40 -1.37 -7.06
C LYS A 138 1.71 -1.97 -5.84
N GLN A 139 0.83 -2.94 -6.06
CA GLN A 139 0.06 -3.58 -4.99
C GLN A 139 0.98 -4.33 -4.02
N PHE A 140 1.94 -5.12 -4.51
CA PHE A 140 2.91 -5.81 -3.66
C PHE A 140 3.75 -4.83 -2.83
N TYR A 141 4.21 -3.75 -3.45
CA TYR A 141 5.01 -2.74 -2.75
C TYR A 141 4.21 -2.04 -1.63
N LEU A 142 2.99 -1.58 -1.94
CA LEU A 142 2.14 -0.88 -0.97
C LEU A 142 1.70 -1.80 0.16
N ALA A 143 1.28 -3.04 -0.16
CA ALA A 143 0.88 -4.02 0.84
C ALA A 143 2.03 -4.35 1.81
N GLY A 144 3.25 -4.51 1.29
CA GLY A 144 4.44 -4.75 2.11
C GLY A 144 4.82 -3.55 2.97
N GLN A 145 4.74 -2.35 2.42
CA GLN A 145 5.16 -1.13 3.11
C GLN A 145 4.19 -0.73 4.23
N GLU A 146 2.88 -0.67 3.97
CA GLU A 146 1.90 -0.19 4.95
C GLU A 146 1.84 -1.08 6.19
N THR A 147 1.87 -2.41 5.99
CA THR A 147 1.83 -3.39 7.08
C THR A 147 3.12 -3.37 7.90
N THR A 148 4.30 -3.39 7.24
CA THR A 148 5.59 -3.42 7.91
C THR A 148 5.89 -2.11 8.64
N SER A 149 5.60 -0.96 8.01
CA SER A 149 5.80 0.36 8.63
C SER A 149 4.93 0.54 9.86
N SER A 150 3.66 0.13 9.77
CA SER A 150 2.74 0.16 10.92
C SER A 150 3.25 -0.74 12.04
N LEU A 151 3.61 -2.00 11.73
CA LEU A 151 4.15 -2.94 12.70
C LEU A 151 5.40 -2.37 13.40
N LEU A 152 6.37 -1.84 12.65
CA LEU A 152 7.59 -1.26 13.21
C LEU A 152 7.30 -0.03 14.08
N THR A 153 6.41 0.85 13.64
CA THR A 153 6.01 2.04 14.41
C THR A 153 5.44 1.64 15.76
N TRP A 154 4.55 0.64 15.78
CA TRP A 154 3.97 0.13 17.02
C TRP A 154 4.97 -0.64 17.87
N ALA A 155 5.81 -1.47 17.26
CA ALA A 155 6.90 -2.17 17.97
C ALA A 155 7.81 -1.17 18.69
N MET A 156 8.24 -0.12 18.00
CA MET A 156 9.04 0.95 18.59
C MET A 156 8.31 1.67 19.73
N LYS A 157 7.01 1.94 19.56
CA LYS A 157 6.19 2.56 20.61
C LYS A 157 6.09 1.67 21.85
N VAL A 158 5.83 0.39 21.68
CA VAL A 158 5.73 -0.59 22.79
C VAL A 158 7.07 -0.71 23.50
N LEU A 159 8.18 -0.84 22.78
CA LEU A 159 9.51 -0.90 23.37
C LEU A 159 9.85 0.39 24.14
N ALA A 160 9.47 1.56 23.62
CA ALA A 160 9.70 2.84 24.30
C ALA A 160 8.86 3.00 25.59
N MET A 161 7.66 2.40 25.64
CA MET A 161 6.81 2.40 26.84
C MET A 161 7.28 1.39 27.90
N HIS A 162 8.04 0.37 27.50
CA HIS A 162 8.53 -0.69 28.37
C HIS A 162 10.06 -0.80 28.28
N SER A 163 10.76 0.13 28.94
CA SER A 163 12.24 0.22 28.91
C SER A 163 12.94 -1.09 29.31
N GLU A 164 12.39 -1.83 30.27
CA GLU A 164 12.91 -3.16 30.66
C GLU A 164 12.86 -4.18 29.52
N TRP A 165 11.84 -4.12 28.66
CA TRP A 165 11.70 -5.02 27.51
C TRP A 165 12.70 -4.64 26.43
N GLN A 166 12.89 -3.34 26.22
CA GLN A 166 13.87 -2.83 25.29
C GLN A 166 15.31 -3.22 25.70
N GLU A 167 15.61 -3.18 27.00
CA GLU A 167 16.94 -3.57 27.50
C GLU A 167 17.19 -5.07 27.35
N LYS A 168 16.23 -5.91 27.75
CA LYS A 168 16.33 -7.37 27.56
C LYS A 168 16.48 -7.75 26.09
N ALA A 169 15.76 -7.08 25.19
CA ALA A 169 15.89 -7.30 23.75
C ALA A 169 17.28 -6.89 23.24
N ARG A 170 17.83 -5.78 23.70
CA ARG A 170 19.21 -5.37 23.37
C ARG A 170 20.25 -6.36 23.87
N GLU A 171 20.14 -6.80 25.13
CA GLU A 171 21.04 -7.78 25.73
C GLU A 171 21.04 -9.09 24.95
N GLU A 172 19.86 -9.57 24.53
CA GLU A 172 19.73 -10.79 23.74
C GLU A 172 20.37 -10.64 22.35
N VAL A 173 20.13 -9.52 21.67
CA VAL A 173 20.78 -9.23 20.37
C VAL A 173 22.30 -9.15 20.53
N LEU A 174 22.81 -8.50 21.57
CA LEU A 174 24.24 -8.43 21.87
C LEU A 174 24.82 -9.81 22.21
N GLN A 175 24.08 -10.67 22.92
CA GLN A 175 24.52 -12.02 23.27
C GLN A 175 24.63 -12.92 22.03
N VAL A 176 23.68 -12.82 21.09
CA VAL A 176 23.63 -13.67 19.89
C VAL A 176 24.48 -13.12 18.75
N CYS A 177 24.41 -11.81 18.49
CA CYS A 177 25.06 -11.17 17.33
C CYS A 177 26.39 -10.49 17.69
N GLY A 178 26.64 -10.19 18.97
CA GLY A 178 27.80 -9.39 19.39
C GLY A 178 27.74 -7.97 18.81
N GLN A 179 28.89 -7.46 18.35
CA GLN A 179 28.98 -6.19 17.59
C GLN A 179 28.85 -6.37 16.07
N LYS A 180 28.53 -7.57 15.59
CA LYS A 180 28.39 -7.83 14.16
C LYS A 180 26.97 -7.55 13.70
N GLU A 181 26.82 -7.21 12.42
CA GLU A 181 25.49 -7.08 11.82
C GLU A 181 24.73 -8.42 11.92
N PRO A 182 23.45 -8.41 12.35
CA PRO A 182 22.65 -9.62 12.42
C PRO A 182 22.50 -10.27 11.04
N ASN A 183 22.71 -11.58 10.96
CA ASN A 183 22.46 -12.38 9.76
C ASN A 183 21.23 -13.29 9.95
N PHE A 184 20.75 -13.93 8.87
CA PHE A 184 19.56 -14.80 8.93
C PHE A 184 19.68 -15.94 9.95
N GLU A 185 20.88 -16.51 10.11
CA GLU A 185 21.13 -17.57 11.08
C GLU A 185 20.99 -17.06 12.51
N ALA A 186 21.56 -15.89 12.82
CA ALA A 186 21.43 -15.24 14.12
C ALA A 186 19.98 -14.95 14.51
N LEU A 187 19.12 -14.59 13.53
CA LEU A 187 17.69 -14.38 13.77
C LEU A 187 16.97 -15.63 14.29
N THR A 188 17.39 -16.84 13.86
CA THR A 188 16.79 -18.10 14.35
C THR A 188 17.12 -18.39 15.82
N HIS A 189 18.16 -17.75 16.35
CA HIS A 189 18.63 -17.93 17.72
C HIS A 189 18.08 -16.88 18.70
N LEU A 190 17.42 -15.82 18.21
CA LEU A 190 16.70 -14.87 19.03
C LEU A 190 15.43 -15.52 19.58
N LYS A 191 15.29 -15.60 20.91
CA LYS A 191 14.15 -16.22 21.57
C LYS A 191 13.26 -15.13 22.14
N ILE A 192 11.99 -15.08 21.72
CA ILE A 192 10.98 -14.27 22.41
C ILE A 192 10.74 -14.90 23.79
N LYS A 193 11.53 -14.47 24.79
CA LYS A 193 11.59 -15.12 26.10
C LYS A 193 10.41 -14.82 27.02
N ASN A 194 9.60 -13.78 26.74
CA ASN A 194 8.50 -13.38 27.61
C ASN A 194 7.13 -13.70 27.01
N SER A 195 6.33 -14.48 27.74
CA SER A 195 4.91 -14.70 27.47
C SER A 195 4.13 -13.39 27.36
N ASP A 196 4.50 -12.36 28.13
CA ASP A 196 3.83 -11.06 28.12
C ASP A 196 4.13 -10.23 26.87
N GLN A 197 5.36 -10.34 26.33
CA GLN A 197 5.74 -9.73 25.05
C GLN A 197 5.01 -10.40 23.89
N ARG A 198 4.93 -11.74 23.93
CA ARG A 198 4.18 -12.52 22.93
C ARG A 198 2.69 -12.23 22.99
N ASN A 199 2.08 -12.21 24.18
CA ASN A 199 0.67 -11.90 24.37
C ASN A 199 0.32 -10.48 23.92
N SER A 200 1.20 -9.50 24.17
CA SER A 200 1.02 -8.12 23.69
C SER A 200 1.10 -8.03 22.16
N LEU A 201 1.98 -8.83 21.53
CA LEU A 201 2.09 -8.92 20.07
C LEU A 201 0.87 -9.65 19.45
N GLU A 202 0.37 -10.70 20.10
CA GLU A 202 -0.82 -11.45 19.68
C GLU A 202 -2.11 -10.62 19.88
N GLU A 203 -2.22 -9.85 20.97
CA GLU A 203 -3.30 -8.87 21.16
C GLU A 203 -3.27 -7.80 20.07
N PHE A 204 -2.08 -7.34 19.70
CA PHE A 204 -1.89 -6.40 18.59
C PHE A 204 -2.28 -7.02 17.23
N GLN A 205 -1.86 -8.25 16.93
CA GLN A 205 -2.29 -8.98 15.73
C GLN A 205 -3.82 -9.16 15.72
N GLY A 206 -4.44 -9.37 16.89
CA GLY A 206 -5.90 -9.40 17.06
C GLY A 206 -6.55 -8.06 16.74
N ARG A 207 -5.97 -6.93 17.19
CA ARG A 207 -6.48 -5.58 16.91
C ARG A 207 -6.26 -5.12 15.47
N LEU A 208 -5.21 -5.59 14.80
CA LEU A 208 -4.95 -5.34 13.37
C LEU A 208 -5.94 -6.08 12.46
N LYS A 209 -6.43 -7.25 12.85
CA LYS A 209 -7.46 -7.99 12.09
C LYS A 209 -8.86 -7.35 12.15
N ILE A 210 -9.05 -6.32 12.97
CA ILE A 210 -10.36 -5.67 13.24
C ILE A 210 -10.51 -4.33 12.49
N ASN A 211 -9.48 -3.84 11.79
CA ASN A 211 -9.58 -2.69 10.88
C ASN A 211 -9.28 -3.10 9.43
#